data_AF-A0AAW9SWE9-F1
#
_entry.id   AF-A0AAW9SWE9-F1
#
_cell.length_a   1.000
_cell.length_b   1.000
_cell.length_c   1.000
_cell.angle_alpha   90.00
_cell.angle_beta   90.00
_cell.angle_gamma   90.00
#
_symmetry.space_group_name_H-M   'P 1'
#
loop_
_entity.id
_entity.type
_entity.pdbx_description
1 polymer ?
#
loop_
_entity_poly.entity_id
_entity_poly.type
_entity_poly.pdbx_seq_one_letter_code
_entity_poly.pdbx_strand_id
1 'polypeptide(L)'
;MAAAERYGDSGAEYEAADPGAQMLASYAKGISLRTKADPGLYPAGAFGLNSKGLADVAGNVWEWTDGCMQNGQLAPDGTVAETDPYCSVRITGGVHRAAVIDFVRDASVGGCAVGLPPDHLGFRLVRAERPPAPTA
;
A
#
# COMPACT_ATOMS: atom_id res chain seq x y z
N MET A 1 13.23 -12.94 9.33
CA MET A 1 12.48 -12.92 8.06
C MET A 1 12.73 -11.58 7.41
N ALA A 2 13.08 -11.56 6.12
CA ALA A 2 13.42 -10.34 5.41
C ALA A 2 12.17 -9.45 5.23
N ALA A 3 12.33 -8.13 5.12
CA ALA A 3 11.19 -7.20 5.03
C ALA A 3 10.27 -7.49 3.82
N ALA A 4 10.81 -8.01 2.72
CA ALA A 4 9.98 -8.41 1.57
C ALA A 4 9.07 -9.62 1.86
N GLU A 5 9.52 -10.55 2.72
CA GLU A 5 8.74 -11.75 3.08
C GLU A 5 7.61 -11.44 4.08
N ARG A 6 7.63 -10.24 4.67
CA ARG A 6 6.60 -9.75 5.61
C ARG A 6 5.54 -8.88 4.93
N TYR A 7 5.74 -8.45 3.69
CA TYR A 7 4.73 -7.69 2.95
C TYR A 7 3.57 -8.63 2.59
N GLY A 8 2.48 -8.53 3.36
CA GLY A 8 1.39 -9.51 3.33
C GLY A 8 0.36 -9.28 2.23
N ASP A 9 0.50 -8.20 1.45
CA ASP A 9 -0.42 -7.85 0.38
C ASP A 9 0.07 -8.38 -0.96
N SER A 10 -0.51 -9.50 -1.39
CA SER A 10 -0.27 -10.11 -2.70
C SER A 10 -1.09 -9.47 -3.82
N GLY A 11 -1.79 -8.35 -3.57
CA GLY A 11 -2.85 -7.86 -4.44
C GLY A 11 -4.14 -8.67 -4.25
N ALA A 12 -5.23 -8.18 -4.84
CA ALA A 12 -6.49 -8.94 -4.83
C ALA A 12 -6.33 -10.16 -5.75
N GLU A 13 -6.73 -11.33 -5.28
CA GLU A 13 -6.89 -12.51 -6.12
C GLU A 13 -8.25 -12.36 -6.83
N TYR A 14 -8.21 -11.89 -8.08
CA TYR A 14 -9.38 -11.45 -8.86
C TYR A 14 -10.27 -12.59 -9.41
N GLU A 15 -10.04 -13.83 -8.97
CA GLU A 15 -10.65 -15.05 -9.56
C GLU A 15 -12.08 -15.35 -9.06
N ALA A 16 -12.60 -14.65 -8.05
CA ALA A 16 -13.94 -14.95 -7.53
C ALA A 16 -15.04 -14.26 -8.35
N ALA A 17 -16.04 -15.00 -8.84
CA ALA A 17 -17.12 -14.42 -9.65
C ALA A 17 -18.05 -13.44 -8.89
N ASP A 18 -17.98 -13.40 -7.56
CA ASP A 18 -18.79 -12.52 -6.70
C ASP A 18 -17.95 -11.41 -6.05
N PRO A 19 -18.12 -10.13 -6.45
CA PRO A 19 -17.44 -8.99 -5.85
C PRO A 19 -17.68 -8.81 -4.34
N GLY A 20 -18.84 -9.25 -3.83
CA GLY A 20 -19.15 -9.19 -2.40
C GLY A 20 -18.27 -10.12 -1.58
N ALA A 21 -18.20 -11.39 -1.97
CA ALA A 21 -17.27 -12.36 -1.39
C ALA A 21 -15.80 -11.92 -1.50
N GLN A 22 -15.39 -11.27 -2.60
CA GLN A 22 -14.03 -10.72 -2.75
C GLN A 22 -13.72 -9.65 -1.69
N MET A 23 -14.64 -8.71 -1.50
CA MET A 23 -14.48 -7.64 -0.50
C MET A 23 -14.36 -8.23 0.90
N LEU A 24 -15.18 -9.24 1.23
CA LEU A 24 -15.13 -9.93 2.53
C LEU A 24 -13.80 -10.67 2.74
N ALA A 25 -13.30 -11.38 1.73
CA ALA A 25 -12.02 -12.08 1.80
C ALA A 25 -10.84 -11.10 1.99
N SER A 26 -10.85 -10.00 1.23
CA SER A 26 -9.84 -8.94 1.34
C SER A 26 -9.87 -8.27 2.71
N TYR A 27 -11.06 -7.99 3.24
CA TYR A 27 -11.25 -7.44 4.58
C TYR A 27 -10.73 -8.40 5.66
N ALA A 28 -11.08 -9.68 5.60
CA ALA A 28 -10.61 -10.69 6.55
C ALA A 28 -9.08 -10.83 6.54
N LYS A 29 -8.45 -10.80 5.35
CA LYS A 29 -6.99 -10.78 5.20
C LYS A 29 -6.38 -9.53 5.83
N GLY A 30 -6.94 -8.35 5.56
CA GLY A 30 -6.52 -7.09 6.15
C GLY A 30 -6.54 -7.13 7.68
N ILE A 31 -7.64 -7.63 8.27
CA ILE A 31 -7.78 -7.77 9.72
C ILE A 31 -6.74 -8.74 10.30
N SER A 32 -6.50 -9.87 9.64
CA SER A 32 -5.48 -10.83 10.08
C SER A 32 -4.07 -10.22 10.04
N LEU A 33 -3.75 -9.47 8.99
CA LEU A 33 -2.47 -8.78 8.85
C LEU A 33 -2.29 -7.70 9.91
N ARG A 34 -3.31 -6.86 10.15
CA ARG A 34 -3.28 -5.83 11.19
C ARG A 34 -3.19 -6.43 12.60
N THR A 35 -3.93 -7.49 12.89
CA THR A 35 -3.90 -8.14 14.22
C THR A 35 -2.52 -8.73 14.55
N LYS A 36 -1.79 -9.19 13.53
CA LYS A 36 -0.41 -9.66 13.67
C LYS A 36 0.61 -8.52 13.72
N ALA A 37 0.24 -7.32 13.28
CA ALA A 37 1.11 -6.16 13.30
C ALA A 37 1.15 -5.57 14.72
N ASP A 38 2.33 -5.13 15.12
CA ASP A 38 2.52 -4.36 16.34
C ASP A 38 2.31 -2.87 16.02
N PRO A 39 1.35 -2.18 16.67
CA PRO A 39 1.10 -0.76 16.44
C PRO A 39 2.15 0.17 17.08
N GLY A 40 3.12 -0.37 17.83
CA GLY A 40 4.21 0.39 18.41
C GLY A 40 5.16 0.96 17.35
N LEU A 41 5.60 2.21 17.56
CA LEU A 41 6.68 2.80 16.78
C LEU A 41 8.03 2.33 17.33
N TYR A 42 8.91 1.92 16.43
CA TYR A 42 10.24 1.42 16.75
C TYR A 42 11.32 2.28 16.09
N PRO A 43 12.55 2.28 16.62
CA PRO A 43 13.71 2.86 15.92
C PRO A 43 13.86 2.26 14.51
N ALA A 44 14.39 3.07 13.58
CA ALA A 44 14.66 2.62 12.22
C ALA A 44 15.54 1.36 12.20
N GLY A 45 15.19 0.40 11.36
CA GLY A 45 15.84 -0.91 11.19
C GLY A 45 15.20 -2.05 11.99
N ALA A 46 14.27 -1.78 12.91
CA ALA A 46 13.67 -2.79 13.79
C ALA A 46 12.88 -3.88 13.04
N PHE A 47 12.37 -3.60 11.84
CA PHE A 47 11.60 -4.55 11.04
C PHE A 47 12.46 -5.31 10.02
N GLY A 48 13.77 -5.03 9.99
CA GLY A 48 14.77 -5.74 9.20
C GLY A 48 14.86 -5.28 7.74
N LEU A 49 15.88 -5.79 7.04
CA LEU A 49 16.14 -5.49 5.63
C LEU A 49 15.42 -6.48 4.71
N ASN A 50 14.99 -6.03 3.54
CA ASN A 50 14.61 -6.90 2.44
C ASN A 50 15.84 -7.31 1.60
N SER A 51 15.63 -8.14 0.57
CA SER A 51 16.69 -8.61 -0.35
C SER A 51 17.34 -7.49 -1.19
N LYS A 52 16.78 -6.27 -1.17
CA LYS A 52 17.31 -5.07 -1.81
C LYS A 52 18.01 -4.14 -0.81
N GLY A 53 18.15 -4.54 0.45
CA GLY A 53 18.78 -3.74 1.51
C GLY A 53 17.90 -2.60 2.02
N LEU A 54 16.60 -2.60 1.75
CA LEU A 54 15.66 -1.60 2.29
C LEU A 54 15.14 -2.07 3.65
N ALA A 55 15.27 -1.21 4.65
CA ALA A 55 14.76 -1.42 5.99
C ALA A 55 13.27 -1.07 6.11
N ASP A 56 12.59 -1.82 6.96
CA ASP A 56 11.26 -1.49 7.51
C ASP A 56 10.09 -1.41 6.52
N VAL A 57 10.25 -1.92 5.29
CA VAL A 57 9.20 -1.89 4.26
C VAL A 57 7.89 -2.59 4.69
N ALA A 58 7.96 -3.50 5.66
CA ALA A 58 6.82 -4.29 6.12
C ALA A 58 6.34 -3.95 7.54
N GLY A 59 6.67 -2.78 8.07
CA GLY A 59 6.14 -2.36 9.37
C GLY A 59 6.67 -1.00 9.84
N ASN A 60 6.47 -0.72 11.12
CA ASN A 60 6.66 0.59 11.76
C ASN A 60 5.61 1.62 11.37
N VAL A 61 5.53 1.97 10.08
CA VAL A 61 4.59 2.96 9.55
C VAL A 61 4.08 2.55 8.18
N TRP A 62 2.94 3.10 7.77
CA TRP A 62 2.62 3.21 6.36
C TRP A 62 3.38 4.38 5.74
N GLU A 63 3.78 4.25 4.49
CA GLU A 63 4.55 5.24 3.75
C GLU A 63 3.70 5.77 2.59
N TRP A 64 3.59 7.09 2.50
CA TRP A 64 3.01 7.76 1.33
C TRP A 64 3.79 7.41 0.06
N THR A 65 3.05 7.22 -1.03
CA THR A 65 3.61 7.12 -2.38
C THR A 65 3.01 8.20 -3.28
N ASP A 66 3.62 8.43 -4.44
CA ASP A 66 3.06 9.29 -5.48
C ASP A 66 1.92 8.62 -6.26
N GLY A 67 1.69 7.32 -6.04
CA GLY A 67 0.64 6.54 -6.70
C GLY A 67 -0.76 7.02 -6.35
N CYS A 68 -1.57 7.26 -7.38
CA CYS A 68 -2.98 7.62 -7.23
C CYS A 68 -3.87 6.38 -7.26
N MET A 69 -4.99 6.42 -6.54
CA MET A 69 -6.09 5.49 -6.76
C MET A 69 -6.52 5.55 -8.22
N GLN A 70 -6.82 4.40 -8.82
CA GLN A 70 -7.30 4.32 -10.20
C GLN A 70 -8.80 4.01 -10.18
N ASN A 71 -9.58 4.87 -10.79
CA ASN A 71 -10.95 4.55 -11.17
C ASN A 71 -10.92 3.96 -12.58
N GLY A 72 -11.94 3.21 -12.97
CA GLY A 72 -11.97 2.62 -14.29
C GLY A 72 -13.19 1.79 -14.57
N GLN A 73 -13.26 1.30 -15.81
CA GLN A 73 -14.23 0.32 -16.25
C GLN A 73 -13.53 -1.00 -16.55
N LEU A 74 -14.14 -2.10 -16.12
CA LEU A 74 -13.72 -3.43 -16.50
C LEU A 74 -14.47 -3.84 -17.77
N ALA A 75 -13.75 -4.43 -18.72
CA ALA A 75 -14.35 -5.12 -19.84
C ALA A 75 -15.09 -6.39 -19.36
N PRO A 76 -15.99 -6.96 -20.18
CA PRO A 76 -16.74 -8.17 -19.81
C PRO A 76 -15.86 -9.39 -19.47
N ASP A 77 -14.61 -9.41 -19.94
CA ASP A 77 -13.62 -10.45 -19.64
C ASP A 77 -12.80 -10.17 -18.36
N GLY A 78 -13.13 -9.11 -17.63
CA GLY A 78 -12.45 -8.70 -16.39
C GLY A 78 -11.17 -7.89 -16.61
N THR A 79 -10.77 -7.63 -17.86
CA THR A 79 -9.62 -6.75 -18.14
C THR A 79 -9.95 -5.29 -17.93
N VAL A 80 -8.95 -4.46 -17.66
CA VAL A 80 -9.14 -3.02 -17.48
C VAL A 80 -9.34 -2.36 -18.84
N ALA A 81 -10.54 -1.84 -19.11
CA ALA A 81 -10.89 -1.19 -20.37
C ALA A 81 -10.46 0.28 -20.41
N GLU A 82 -10.62 0.99 -19.28
CA GLU A 82 -10.27 2.39 -19.13
C GLU A 82 -9.85 2.67 -17.69
N THR A 83 -8.90 3.59 -17.50
CA THR A 83 -8.49 4.08 -16.17
C THR A 83 -8.45 5.60 -16.13
N ASP A 84 -8.92 6.17 -15.04
CA ASP A 84 -8.80 7.59 -14.71
C ASP A 84 -8.17 7.75 -13.31
N PRO A 85 -7.02 8.45 -13.18
CA PRO A 85 -6.35 8.61 -11.89
C PRO A 85 -7.11 9.56 -10.96
N TYR A 86 -7.49 9.06 -9.79
CA TYR A 86 -8.13 9.83 -8.73
C TYR A 86 -7.13 10.20 -7.63
N CYS A 87 -6.31 11.22 -7.90
CA CYS A 87 -5.15 11.57 -7.08
C CYS A 87 -5.44 12.26 -5.74
N SER A 88 -6.69 12.65 -5.45
CA SER A 88 -7.07 13.08 -4.09
C SER A 88 -7.09 11.90 -3.09
N VAL A 89 -6.94 10.67 -3.59
CA VAL A 89 -6.68 9.45 -2.82
C VAL A 89 -5.36 8.87 -3.30
N ARG A 90 -4.37 8.78 -2.40
CA ARG A 90 -3.09 8.15 -2.69
C ARG A 90 -3.05 6.73 -2.16
N ILE A 91 -2.23 5.94 -2.81
CA ILE A 91 -1.86 4.62 -2.32
C ILE A 91 -0.70 4.80 -1.33
N THR A 92 -0.86 4.18 -0.18
CA THR A 92 0.18 4.09 0.86
C THR A 92 0.58 2.63 1.03
N GLY A 93 1.85 2.39 1.33
CA GLY A 93 2.41 1.05 1.50
C GLY A 93 2.86 0.81 2.93
N GLY A 94 2.68 -0.40 3.44
CA GLY A 94 3.11 -0.80 4.79
C GLY A 94 2.86 -2.29 4.97
N VAL A 95 2.19 -2.68 6.07
CA VAL A 95 1.77 -4.07 6.29
C VAL A 95 0.85 -4.58 5.17
N HIS A 96 0.03 -3.68 4.61
CA HIS A 96 -0.76 -3.89 3.38
C HIS A 96 -0.88 -2.56 2.61
N ARG A 97 -1.41 -2.56 1.37
CA ARG A 97 -1.75 -1.29 0.70
C ARG A 97 -2.98 -0.65 1.35
N ALA A 98 -2.98 0.66 1.46
CA ALA A 98 -4.14 1.41 1.94
C ALA A 98 -4.37 2.63 1.06
N ALA A 99 -5.62 2.89 0.71
CA ALA A 99 -6.03 4.08 -0.04
C ALA A 99 -6.39 5.19 0.95
N VAL A 100 -5.61 6.27 0.96
CA VAL A 100 -5.71 7.35 1.94
C VAL A 100 -6.00 8.67 1.24
N ILE A 101 -7.01 9.40 1.71
CA ILE A 101 -7.40 10.71 1.17
C ILE A 101 -6.35 11.77 1.57
N ASP A 102 -5.94 12.63 0.64
CA ASP A 102 -4.88 13.65 0.84
C ASP A 102 -5.19 14.67 1.97
N PHE A 103 -6.45 14.82 2.36
CA PHE A 103 -6.88 15.73 3.45
C PHE A 103 -7.05 15.04 4.81
N VAL A 104 -6.53 13.82 4.99
CA VAL A 104 -6.59 13.14 6.28
C VAL A 104 -5.73 13.87 7.32
N ARG A 105 -6.33 14.28 8.43
CA ARG A 105 -5.60 14.91 9.55
C ARG A 105 -5.08 13.89 10.55
N ASP A 106 -5.83 12.81 10.72
CA ASP A 106 -5.49 11.68 11.60
C ASP A 106 -5.70 10.39 10.80
N ALA A 107 -4.59 9.77 10.42
CA ALA A 107 -4.58 8.62 9.55
C ALA A 107 -5.15 7.36 10.21
N SER A 108 -5.16 7.30 11.54
CA SER A 108 -5.70 6.17 12.31
C SER A 108 -7.24 6.12 12.27
N VAL A 109 -7.89 7.27 12.02
CA VAL A 109 -9.36 7.41 11.94
C VAL A 109 -9.85 7.79 10.53
N GLY A 110 -8.95 8.14 9.63
CA GLY A 110 -9.27 8.44 8.23
C GLY A 110 -9.73 7.18 7.51
N GLY A 111 -11.01 7.12 7.15
CA GLY A 111 -11.57 5.97 6.44
C GLY A 111 -10.78 5.65 5.17
N CYS A 112 -10.19 4.45 5.11
CA CYS A 112 -9.61 3.92 3.89
C CYS A 112 -10.72 3.42 2.97
N ALA A 113 -10.72 3.89 1.72
CA ALA A 113 -11.64 3.37 0.70
C ALA A 113 -11.35 1.90 0.36
N VAL A 114 -10.08 1.48 0.53
CA VAL A 114 -9.59 0.11 0.34
C VAL A 114 -8.58 -0.20 1.45
N GLY A 115 -8.76 -1.35 2.12
CA GLY A 115 -7.93 -1.79 3.24
C GLY A 115 -8.35 -1.20 4.59
N LEU A 116 -7.53 -1.45 5.61
CA LEU A 116 -7.72 -0.88 6.95
C LEU A 116 -6.97 0.45 7.07
N PRO A 117 -7.44 1.39 7.92
CA PRO A 117 -6.71 2.64 8.17
C PRO A 117 -5.33 2.34 8.78
N PRO A 118 -4.27 3.03 8.34
CA PRO A 118 -2.93 2.86 8.90
C PRO A 118 -2.87 3.34 10.35
N ASP A 119 -2.14 2.63 11.22
CA ASP A 119 -1.95 3.08 12.61
C ASP A 119 -1.09 4.35 12.68
N HIS A 120 0.00 4.39 11.90
CA HIS A 120 0.91 5.52 11.75
C HIS A 120 1.23 5.75 10.28
N LEU A 121 1.42 7.02 9.89
CA LEU A 121 1.68 7.40 8.51
C LEU A 121 2.94 8.27 8.41
N GLY A 122 3.84 7.88 7.53
CA GLY A 122 5.12 8.53 7.26
C GLY A 122 5.44 8.52 5.77
N PHE A 123 6.71 8.60 5.42
CA PHE A 123 7.15 8.60 4.02
C PHE A 123 8.59 8.12 3.91
N ARG A 124 8.97 7.78 2.68
CA ARG A 124 10.35 7.48 2.30
C ARG A 124 10.73 8.28 1.08
N LEU A 125 11.96 8.78 1.07
CA LEU A 125 12.49 9.52 -0.07
C LEU A 125 13.00 8.56 -1.13
N VAL A 126 12.65 8.84 -2.38
CA VAL A 126 13.17 8.16 -3.56
C VAL A 126 13.90 9.20 -4.41
N ARG A 127 15.04 8.82 -4.98
CA ARG A 127 15.83 9.67 -5.88
C ARG A 127 16.05 8.94 -7.19
N ALA A 128 15.64 9.55 -8.30
CA ALA A 128 15.98 9.06 -9.63
C ALA A 128 17.49 9.14 -9.86
N GLU A 129 18.04 8.18 -10.61
CA GLU A 129 19.39 8.32 -11.12
C GLU A 129 19.48 9.58 -11.97
N ARG A 130 20.56 10.35 -11.79
CA ARG A 130 20.80 11.53 -12.60
C ARG A 130 21.14 11.03 -14.01
N PRO A 131 20.43 11.48 -15.07
CA PRO A 131 20.83 11.13 -16.43
C PRO A 131 22.26 11.60 -16.69
N PRO A 132 23.05 10.86 -17.50
CA PRO A 132 24.41 11.27 -17.84
C PRO A 132 24.38 12.68 -18.44
N ALA A 133 25.37 13.51 -18.09
CA ALA A 133 25.49 14.84 -18.66
C ALA A 133 25.56 14.74 -20.19
N PRO A 134 24.90 15.65 -20.94
CA PRO A 134 25.02 15.66 -22.39
C PRO A 134 26.50 15.82 -22.77
N THR A 135 26.98 14.96 -23.67
CA THR A 135 28.29 15.12 -24.31
C THR A 135 28.26 16.39 -25.15
N ALA A 136 29.23 17.28 -24.92
CA ALA A 136 29.44 18.50 -25.68
C ALA A 136 29.80 18.21 -27.15
#